data_AF-A0A6B3CCP9-F1
#
_entry.id   AF-A0A6B3CCP9-F1
#
_cell.length_a   1.000
_cell.length_b   1.000
_cell.length_c   1.000
_cell.angle_alpha   90.00
_cell.angle_beta   90.00
_cell.angle_gamma   90.00
#
_symmetry.space_group_name_H-M   'P 1'
#
loop_
_entity.id
_entity.type
_entity.pdbx_description
1 polymer ?
#
loop_
_entity_poly.entity_id
_entity_poly.type
_entity_poly.pdbx_seq_one_letter_code
_entity_poly.pdbx_strand_id
1 'polypeptide(L)'
;MRKELPEIVRADEWVPLVIRTDYTDDDAWREVVAALERAVEGERDWEAAVHLVEDRRWDGVTGDEALAAAARDEELSVVFLADDVTMRSPLRPLLALDLGADDDEDLDPVYYQELIDSPPPREVRVVPDAVHMVHGNLQLANVDFPEFGEDAAADPGGVVRDVTAAPASPGPLPHPGP
;
A
#
# COMPACT_ATOMS: atom_id res chain seq x y z
N MET A 1 -19.25 -1.52 -20.14
CA MET A 1 -19.95 -2.14 -18.99
C MET A 1 -19.00 -2.01 -17.82
N ARG A 2 -19.36 -1.26 -16.76
CA ARG A 2 -18.57 -1.27 -15.52
C ARG A 2 -18.62 -2.70 -14.96
N LYS A 3 -17.45 -3.26 -14.63
CA LYS A 3 -17.36 -4.55 -13.94
C LYS A 3 -17.99 -4.36 -12.56
N GLU A 4 -18.99 -5.15 -12.20
CA GLU A 4 -19.51 -5.13 -10.82
C GLU A 4 -18.48 -5.82 -9.94
N LEU A 5 -17.76 -5.01 -9.17
CA LEU A 5 -16.74 -5.51 -8.24
C LEU A 5 -17.42 -6.02 -6.96
N PRO A 6 -16.87 -7.08 -6.35
CA PRO A 6 -17.33 -7.56 -5.05
C PRO A 6 -17.20 -6.45 -3.99
N GLU A 7 -18.15 -6.41 -3.05
CA GLU A 7 -18.04 -5.54 -1.88
C GLU A 7 -16.80 -5.94 -1.05
N ILE A 8 -16.02 -4.93 -0.64
CA ILE A 8 -14.90 -5.11 0.29
C ILE A 8 -15.46 -4.98 1.70
N VAL A 9 -15.41 -6.06 2.47
CA VAL A 9 -15.85 -6.06 3.87
C VAL A 9 -14.62 -6.32 4.73
N ARG A 10 -14.03 -5.24 5.28
CA ARG A 10 -12.88 -5.35 6.19
C ARG A 10 -13.32 -5.90 7.54
N ALA A 11 -12.53 -6.82 8.08
CA ALA A 11 -12.78 -7.39 9.40
C ALA A 11 -12.19 -6.52 10.52
N ASP A 12 -11.19 -5.72 10.19
CA ASP A 12 -10.50 -4.78 11.08
C ASP A 12 -10.21 -3.50 10.28
N GLU A 13 -10.58 -2.35 10.84
CA GLU A 13 -10.40 -1.04 10.22
C GLU A 13 -8.94 -0.54 10.35
N TRP A 14 -8.16 -1.11 11.28
CA TRP A 14 -6.79 -0.72 11.60
C TRP A 14 -5.72 -1.48 10.79
N VAL A 15 -6.14 -2.39 9.91
CA VAL A 15 -5.21 -3.13 9.06
C VAL A 15 -5.23 -2.59 7.62
N PRO A 16 -4.06 -2.57 6.94
CA PRO A 16 -3.97 -2.14 5.55
C PRO A 16 -4.86 -2.98 4.62
N LEU A 17 -5.53 -2.34 3.67
CA LEU A 17 -6.26 -3.01 2.59
C LEU A 17 -5.34 -3.27 1.39
N VAL A 18 -5.11 -4.54 1.07
CA VAL A 18 -4.31 -4.96 -0.09
C VAL A 18 -5.19 -5.75 -1.06
N ILE A 19 -5.29 -5.27 -2.30
CA ILE A 19 -6.10 -5.89 -3.36
C ILE A 19 -5.19 -6.48 -4.43
N ARG A 20 -5.32 -7.79 -4.67
CA ARG A 20 -4.63 -8.42 -5.80
C ARG A 20 -5.38 -8.17 -7.10
N THR A 21 -4.75 -7.45 -8.02
CA THR A 21 -5.30 -7.12 -9.35
C THR A 21 -4.58 -7.83 -10.49
N ASP A 22 -3.38 -8.36 -10.27
CA ASP A 22 -2.69 -9.23 -11.23
C ASP A 22 -2.56 -10.68 -10.69
N TYR A 23 -3.06 -11.63 -11.48
CA TYR A 23 -3.04 -13.06 -11.15
C TYR A 23 -2.11 -13.88 -12.06
N THR A 24 -1.10 -13.24 -12.66
CA THR A 24 -0.20 -13.89 -13.63
C THR A 24 0.90 -14.73 -12.96
N ASP A 25 1.27 -14.39 -11.72
CA ASP A 25 2.33 -15.07 -10.96
C ASP A 25 1.90 -15.30 -9.51
N ASP A 26 1.61 -16.57 -9.16
CA ASP A 26 1.24 -16.95 -7.80
C ASP A 26 2.45 -17.07 -6.86
N ASP A 27 3.65 -17.32 -7.39
CA ASP A 27 4.86 -17.43 -6.56
C ASP A 27 5.31 -16.03 -6.12
N ALA A 28 5.31 -15.07 -7.05
CA ALA A 28 5.50 -13.65 -6.72
C ALA A 28 4.49 -13.16 -5.69
N TRP A 29 3.22 -13.57 -5.82
CA TRP A 29 2.19 -13.20 -4.86
C TRP A 29 2.48 -13.78 -3.45
N ARG A 30 2.89 -15.05 -3.35
CA ARG A 30 3.30 -15.63 -2.06
C ARG A 30 4.46 -14.89 -1.41
N GLU A 31 5.41 -14.41 -2.21
CA GLU A 31 6.52 -13.58 -1.70
C GLU A 31 6.03 -12.25 -1.12
N VAL A 32 5.06 -11.60 -1.79
CA VAL A 32 4.43 -10.36 -1.28
C VAL A 32 3.75 -10.62 0.07
N VAL A 33 2.89 -11.64 0.15
CA VAL A 33 2.18 -11.98 1.39
C VAL A 33 3.16 -12.29 2.51
N ALA A 34 4.20 -13.10 2.25
CA ALA A 34 5.21 -13.43 3.24
C ALA A 34 6.05 -12.22 3.68
N ALA A 35 6.20 -11.19 2.85
CA ALA A 35 6.88 -9.95 3.23
C ALA A 35 5.97 -9.07 4.11
N LEU A 36 4.69 -8.94 3.75
CA LEU A 36 3.69 -8.23 4.57
C LEU A 36 3.58 -8.84 5.98
N GLU A 37 3.53 -10.17 6.08
CA GLU A 37 3.49 -10.86 7.37
C GLU A 37 4.76 -10.63 8.20
N ARG A 38 5.92 -10.62 7.56
CA ARG A 38 7.21 -10.39 8.23
C ARG A 38 7.35 -8.98 8.77
N ALA A 39 6.77 -7.99 8.09
CA ALA A 39 6.85 -6.59 8.48
C ALA A 39 6.27 -6.33 9.88
N VAL A 40 5.35 -7.17 10.34
CA VAL A 40 4.72 -7.09 11.66
C VAL A 40 5.17 -8.19 12.62
N GLU A 41 6.13 -9.04 12.22
CA GLU A 41 6.60 -10.16 13.03
C GLU A 41 7.33 -9.66 14.29
N GLY A 42 6.65 -9.72 15.45
CA GLY A 42 7.18 -9.28 16.74
C GLY A 42 6.40 -8.14 17.40
N GLU A 43 5.51 -7.49 16.65
CA GLU A 43 4.53 -6.54 17.17
C GLU A 43 3.25 -7.34 17.56
N ARG A 44 2.94 -7.40 18.86
CA ARG A 44 2.00 -8.38 19.43
C ARG A 44 0.53 -8.21 19.00
N ASP A 45 -0.16 -9.36 19.03
CA ASP A 45 -1.61 -9.62 19.21
C ASP A 45 -2.59 -9.40 18.04
N TRP A 46 -2.17 -8.90 16.87
CA TRP A 46 -3.08 -8.74 15.73
C TRP A 46 -3.21 -10.03 14.90
N GLU A 47 -4.44 -10.56 14.80
CA GLU A 47 -4.74 -11.82 14.08
C GLU A 47 -4.63 -11.71 12.55
N ALA A 48 -4.54 -10.49 11.99
CA ALA A 48 -4.28 -10.25 10.57
C ALA A 48 -3.26 -9.14 10.41
N ALA A 49 -2.17 -9.40 9.69
CA ALA A 49 -1.24 -8.35 9.27
C ALA A 49 -2.00 -7.36 8.38
N VAL A 50 -2.66 -7.84 7.32
CA VAL A 50 -3.35 -7.03 6.32
C VAL A 50 -4.69 -7.65 5.93
N HIS A 51 -5.62 -6.84 5.43
CA HIS A 51 -6.83 -7.34 4.77
C HIS A 51 -6.55 -7.60 3.29
N LEU A 52 -6.51 -8.88 2.91
CA LEU A 52 -6.25 -9.32 1.53
C LEU A 52 -7.56 -9.52 0.75
N VAL A 53 -7.65 -8.93 -0.44
CA VAL A 53 -8.71 -9.19 -1.42
C VAL A 53 -8.14 -10.02 -2.57
N GLU A 54 -8.46 -11.32 -2.58
CA GLU A 54 -7.92 -12.31 -3.53
C GLU A 54 -8.96 -12.91 -4.48
N ASP A 55 -10.14 -12.28 -4.60
CA ASP A 55 -11.16 -12.73 -5.54
C ASP A 55 -10.73 -12.43 -6.99
N ARG A 56 -10.68 -13.46 -7.84
CA ARG A 56 -10.28 -13.31 -9.26
C ARG A 56 -11.15 -12.34 -10.07
N ARG A 57 -12.31 -11.91 -9.56
CA ARG A 57 -13.08 -10.79 -10.15
C ARG A 57 -12.32 -9.46 -10.08
N TRP A 58 -11.23 -9.36 -9.31
CA TRP A 58 -10.32 -8.22 -9.29
C TRP A 58 -9.21 -8.28 -10.36
N ASP A 59 -9.11 -9.38 -11.10
CA ASP A 59 -8.10 -9.54 -12.17
C ASP A 59 -8.27 -8.46 -13.26
N GLY A 60 -7.20 -7.70 -13.49
CA GLY A 60 -7.12 -6.59 -14.44
C GLY A 60 -7.89 -5.32 -14.05
N VAL A 61 -8.32 -5.18 -12.79
CA VAL A 61 -8.96 -3.94 -12.29
C VAL A 61 -7.94 -2.81 -12.25
N THR A 62 -8.35 -1.62 -12.71
CA THR A 62 -7.48 -0.43 -12.74
C THR A 62 -7.43 0.26 -11.38
N GLY A 63 -6.46 1.17 -11.20
CA GLY A 63 -6.37 2.03 -10.02
C GLY A 63 -7.68 2.76 -9.71
N ASP A 64 -8.22 3.48 -10.69
CA ASP A 64 -9.48 4.23 -10.55
C ASP A 64 -10.68 3.34 -10.16
N GLU A 65 -10.78 2.14 -10.73
CA GLU A 65 -11.87 1.20 -10.42
C GLU A 65 -11.74 0.65 -8.99
N ALA A 66 -10.51 0.36 -8.57
CA ALA A 66 -10.23 -0.08 -7.21
C ALA A 66 -10.46 1.05 -6.19
N LEU A 67 -10.06 2.27 -6.51
CA LEU A 67 -10.28 3.45 -5.68
C LEU A 67 -11.77 3.70 -5.47
N ALA A 68 -12.55 3.70 -6.55
CA ALA A 68 -14.00 3.86 -6.48
C ALA A 68 -14.71 2.72 -5.71
N ALA A 69 -14.11 1.53 -5.66
CA ALA A 69 -14.64 0.43 -4.87
C ALA A 69 -14.27 0.56 -3.38
N ALA A 70 -13.03 0.94 -3.07
CA ALA A 70 -12.53 1.14 -1.71
C ALA A 70 -13.12 2.38 -1.02
N ALA A 71 -13.40 3.47 -1.76
CA ALA A 71 -14.00 4.71 -1.23
C ALA A 71 -15.44 4.55 -0.68
N ARG A 72 -15.99 3.33 -0.68
CA ARG A 72 -17.21 2.99 0.05
C ARG A 72 -16.99 2.85 1.55
N ASP A 73 -15.74 2.66 1.97
CA ASP A 73 -15.33 2.61 3.36
C ASP A 73 -14.72 3.99 3.72
N GLU A 74 -15.49 4.80 4.45
CA GLU A 74 -15.13 6.18 4.81
C GLU A 74 -13.95 6.25 5.80
N GLU A 75 -13.57 5.13 6.42
CA GLU A 75 -12.45 5.05 7.38
C GLU A 75 -11.11 4.71 6.69
N LEU A 76 -11.10 4.46 5.37
CA LEU A 76 -9.89 4.17 4.61
C LEU A 76 -9.25 5.44 4.04
N SER A 77 -8.02 5.74 4.46
CA SER A 77 -7.20 6.80 3.84
C SER A 77 -6.38 6.33 2.64
N VAL A 78 -6.12 5.02 2.52
CA VAL A 78 -5.25 4.46 1.47
C VAL A 78 -5.64 3.01 1.11
N VAL A 79 -5.51 2.66 -0.17
CA VAL A 79 -5.61 1.28 -0.67
C VAL A 79 -4.33 0.88 -1.40
N PHE A 80 -3.90 -0.37 -1.25
CA PHE A 80 -2.70 -0.91 -1.89
C PHE A 80 -3.07 -1.95 -2.94
N LEU A 81 -2.58 -1.80 -4.17
CA LEU A 81 -2.81 -2.76 -5.25
C LEU A 81 -1.56 -3.59 -5.55
N ALA A 82 -1.76 -4.90 -5.68
CA ALA A 82 -0.78 -5.84 -6.22
C ALA A 82 -1.07 -6.09 -7.71
N ASP A 83 -0.49 -5.23 -8.54
CA ASP A 83 -0.65 -5.17 -10.00
C ASP A 83 0.52 -5.84 -10.76
N ASP A 84 0.57 -5.67 -12.10
CA ASP A 84 1.59 -6.31 -12.93
C ASP A 84 3.03 -5.89 -12.55
N VAL A 85 3.22 -4.63 -12.14
CA VAL A 85 4.52 -4.12 -11.69
C VAL A 85 4.93 -4.82 -10.40
N THR A 86 4.00 -5.05 -9.48
CA THR A 86 4.21 -5.82 -8.26
C THR A 86 4.69 -7.24 -8.60
N MET A 87 4.02 -7.91 -9.53
CA MET A 87 4.33 -9.30 -9.91
C MET A 87 5.61 -9.46 -10.73
N ARG A 88 6.09 -8.39 -11.39
CA ARG A 88 7.27 -8.45 -12.27
C ARG A 88 8.54 -7.87 -11.65
N SER A 89 8.39 -6.94 -10.70
CA SER A 89 9.53 -6.27 -10.07
C SER A 89 10.14 -7.14 -8.98
N PRO A 90 11.48 -7.23 -8.87
CA PRO A 90 12.13 -7.91 -7.74
C PRO A 90 11.90 -7.20 -6.40
N LEU A 91 11.53 -5.90 -6.41
CA LEU A 91 11.16 -5.16 -5.20
C LEU A 91 9.73 -5.43 -4.75
N ARG A 92 8.92 -6.06 -5.60
CA ARG A 92 7.51 -6.36 -5.35
C ARG A 92 6.67 -5.16 -4.83
N PRO A 93 6.84 -3.93 -5.37
CA PRO A 93 6.20 -2.77 -4.77
C PRO A 93 4.71 -2.72 -5.10
N LEU A 94 3.90 -2.54 -4.07
CA LEU A 94 2.47 -2.32 -4.17
C LEU A 94 2.20 -0.88 -4.61
N LEU A 95 1.14 -0.66 -5.39
CA LEU A 95 0.67 0.68 -5.73
C LEU A 95 -0.25 1.18 -4.62
N ALA A 96 0.21 2.11 -3.79
CA ALA A 96 -0.64 2.84 -2.86
C ALA A 96 -1.40 3.92 -3.62
N LEU A 97 -2.70 4.02 -3.37
CA LEU A 97 -3.59 5.04 -3.93
C LEU A 97 -4.26 5.81 -2.79
N ASP A 98 -4.22 7.13 -2.90
CA ASP A 98 -4.79 8.05 -1.92
C ASP A 98 -6.32 8.10 -2.02
N LEU A 99 -7.02 7.83 -0.91
CA LEU A 99 -8.48 8.01 -0.81
C LEU A 99 -8.87 9.38 -0.24
N GLY A 100 -7.94 10.11 0.39
CA GLY A 100 -8.20 11.42 0.99
C GLY A 100 -8.26 12.57 -0.03
N ALA A 101 -7.86 12.33 -1.28
CA ALA A 101 -7.69 13.37 -2.29
C ALA A 101 -8.99 14.03 -2.80
N ASP A 102 -10.16 13.46 -2.49
CA ASP A 102 -11.46 14.02 -2.90
C ASP A 102 -11.97 15.10 -1.91
N ASP A 103 -11.41 15.18 -0.69
CA ASP A 103 -11.72 16.27 0.26
C ASP A 103 -11.29 17.65 -0.26
N ASP A 104 -10.37 17.68 -1.24
CA ASP A 104 -9.86 18.90 -1.85
C ASP A 104 -10.76 19.45 -2.99
N GLU A 105 -11.75 18.68 -3.49
CA GLU A 105 -12.61 19.13 -4.62
C GLU A 105 -13.58 20.26 -4.25
N ASP A 106 -13.89 20.42 -2.95
CA ASP A 106 -14.75 21.48 -2.42
C ASP A 106 -13.99 22.79 -2.09
N LEU A 107 -12.68 22.83 -2.36
CA LEU A 107 -11.84 23.99 -2.06
C LEU A 107 -12.04 25.13 -3.06
N ASP A 108 -12.14 26.37 -2.55
CA ASP A 108 -12.32 27.56 -3.40
C ASP A 108 -11.09 27.77 -4.31
N PRO A 109 -11.24 27.64 -5.64
CA PRO A 109 -10.12 27.63 -6.58
C PRO A 109 -9.30 28.92 -6.59
N VAL A 110 -9.82 30.03 -6.03
CA VAL A 110 -9.06 31.27 -5.86
C VAL A 110 -7.90 31.13 -4.86
N TYR A 111 -8.00 30.23 -3.88
CA TYR A 111 -7.00 30.04 -2.83
C TYR A 111 -6.02 28.89 -3.10
N TYR A 112 -6.30 28.05 -4.11
CA TYR A 112 -5.57 26.81 -4.36
C TYR A 112 -5.08 26.68 -5.81
N GLN A 113 -4.82 27.81 -6.49
CA GLN A 113 -4.30 27.81 -7.87
C GLN A 113 -3.01 26.99 -8.02
N GLU A 114 -2.13 26.97 -7.01
CA GLU A 114 -0.93 26.12 -7.02
C GLU A 114 -1.27 24.62 -7.04
N LEU A 115 -2.31 24.17 -6.32
CA LEU A 115 -2.76 22.77 -6.36
C LEU A 115 -3.41 22.43 -7.71
N ILE A 116 -4.04 23.41 -8.37
CA ILE A 116 -4.60 23.23 -9.72
C ILE A 116 -3.48 23.11 -10.75
N ASP A 117 -2.44 23.95 -10.64
CA ASP A 117 -1.33 23.98 -11.60
C ASP A 117 -0.34 22.81 -11.40
N SER A 118 -0.24 22.31 -10.17
CA SER A 118 0.61 21.18 -9.79
C SER A 118 -0.12 20.29 -8.77
N PRO A 119 -1.03 19.40 -9.24
CA PRO A 119 -1.76 18.53 -8.33
C PRO A 119 -0.81 17.63 -7.55
N PRO A 120 -1.11 17.36 -6.27
CA PRO A 120 -0.31 16.44 -5.46
C PRO A 120 -0.33 15.02 -6.08
N PRO A 121 0.71 14.21 -5.82
CA PRO A 121 0.69 12.82 -6.24
C PRO A 121 -0.44 12.09 -5.52
N ARG A 122 -1.20 11.29 -6.27
CA ARG A 122 -2.31 10.44 -5.76
C ARG A 122 -1.98 8.95 -5.77
N GLU A 123 -0.77 8.62 -6.23
CA GLU A 123 -0.28 7.27 -6.31
C GLU A 123 1.21 7.21 -5.97
N VAL A 124 1.64 6.16 -5.28
CA VAL A 124 3.05 5.93 -4.96
C VAL A 124 3.34 4.44 -4.83
N ARG A 125 4.55 4.02 -5.18
CA ARG A 125 5.00 2.64 -5.04
C ARG A 125 5.59 2.40 -3.66
N VAL A 126 5.09 1.38 -2.96
CA VAL A 126 5.48 1.06 -1.58
C VAL A 126 5.97 -0.38 -1.53
N VAL A 127 7.18 -0.62 -1.01
CA VAL A 127 7.63 -2.01 -0.81
C VAL A 127 6.78 -2.68 0.27
N PRO A 128 6.58 -4.02 0.23
CA PRO A 128 5.73 -4.70 1.20
C PRO A 128 6.09 -4.40 2.67
N ASP A 129 7.38 -4.30 2.98
CA ASP A 129 7.87 -4.02 4.34
C ASP A 129 7.46 -2.62 4.87
N ALA A 130 7.06 -1.69 4.00
CA ALA A 130 6.69 -0.32 4.37
C ALA A 130 5.16 -0.10 4.45
N VAL A 131 4.34 -1.09 4.09
CA VAL A 131 2.88 -0.93 3.97
C VAL A 131 2.24 -0.53 5.31
N HIS A 132 2.64 -1.15 6.41
CA HIS A 132 2.13 -0.84 7.75
C HIS A 132 2.49 0.59 8.18
N MET A 133 3.73 1.00 7.90
CA MET A 133 4.20 2.35 8.20
C MET A 133 3.40 3.40 7.42
N VAL A 134 3.20 3.20 6.12
CA VAL A 134 2.40 4.12 5.28
C VAL A 134 0.95 4.17 5.75
N HIS A 135 0.31 3.01 5.90
CA HIS A 135 -1.08 2.92 6.36
C HIS A 135 -1.27 3.61 7.72
N GLY A 136 -0.44 3.29 8.71
CA GLY A 136 -0.57 3.84 10.05
C GLY A 136 -0.35 5.35 10.11
N ASN A 137 0.61 5.89 9.34
CA ASN A 137 0.82 7.34 9.30
C ASN A 137 -0.35 8.10 8.68
N LEU A 138 -0.93 7.56 7.60
CA LEU A 138 -2.11 8.17 6.96
C LEU A 138 -3.35 8.04 7.85
N GLN A 139 -3.60 6.86 8.43
CA GLN A 139 -4.73 6.62 9.32
C GLN A 139 -4.71 7.53 10.56
N LEU A 140 -3.52 7.85 11.06
CA LEU A 140 -3.33 8.75 12.21
C LEU A 140 -3.14 10.21 11.83
N ALA A 141 -3.13 10.54 10.53
CA ALA A 141 -2.81 11.87 10.00
C ALA A 141 -1.49 12.44 10.55
N ASN A 142 -0.46 11.60 10.70
CA ASN A 142 0.88 12.03 11.09
C ASN A 142 1.65 12.68 9.93
N VAL A 143 1.41 12.18 8.72
CA VAL A 143 2.07 12.53 7.46
C VAL A 143 1.01 12.51 6.36
N ASP A 144 1.06 13.47 5.45
CA ASP A 144 0.16 13.54 4.29
C ASP A 144 0.68 12.66 3.13
N PHE A 145 -0.22 12.19 2.27
CA PHE A 145 0.13 11.33 1.14
C PHE A 145 1.24 11.89 0.22
N PRO A 146 1.28 13.21 -0.09
CA PRO A 146 2.31 13.77 -0.95
C PRO A 146 3.75 13.58 -0.47
N GLU A 147 3.97 13.55 0.85
CA GLU A 147 5.31 13.35 1.43
C GLU A 147 5.86 11.97 1.05
N PHE A 148 5.02 10.94 0.97
CA PHE A 148 5.44 9.61 0.48
C PHE A 148 5.82 9.64 -1.00
N GLY A 149 5.17 10.50 -1.81
CA GLY A 149 5.56 10.73 -3.19
C GLY A 149 6.95 11.34 -3.31
N GLU A 150 7.30 12.27 -2.42
CA GLU A 150 8.64 12.86 -2.34
C GLU A 150 9.69 11.82 -1.91
N ASP A 151 9.37 11.00 -0.91
CA ASP A 151 10.24 9.91 -0.44
C ASP A 151 10.53 8.90 -1.56
N ALA A 152 9.50 8.48 -2.30
CA ALA A 152 9.66 7.58 -3.42
C ALA A 152 10.48 8.22 -4.56
N ALA A 153 10.30 9.52 -4.83
CA ALA A 153 11.09 10.24 -5.83
C ALA A 153 12.58 10.36 -5.45
N ALA A 154 12.89 10.36 -4.15
CA ALA A 154 14.25 10.35 -3.63
C ALA A 154 14.90 8.96 -3.60
N ASP A 155 14.12 7.87 -3.57
CA ASP A 155 14.64 6.50 -3.62
C ASP A 155 15.09 6.11 -5.04
N PRO A 156 16.28 5.49 -5.22
CA PRO A 156 16.76 5.06 -6.54
C PRO A 156 15.85 4.05 -7.25
N GLY A 157 15.04 3.32 -6.50
CA GLY A 157 14.04 2.38 -7.01
C GLY A 157 12.68 3.01 -7.29
N GLY A 158 12.48 4.30 -6.95
CA GLY A 158 11.19 4.95 -7.10
C GLY A 158 10.13 4.44 -6.13
N VAL A 159 10.53 3.98 -4.92
CA VAL A 159 9.63 3.32 -3.96
C VAL A 159 9.81 3.84 -2.54
N VAL A 160 8.72 3.88 -1.79
CA VAL A 160 8.73 4.11 -0.33
C VAL A 160 9.27 2.87 0.36
N ARG A 161 10.16 3.07 1.34
CA ARG A 161 10.76 2.02 2.18
C ARG A 161 10.75 2.46 3.64
N ASP A 162 10.54 1.51 4.54
CA ASP A 162 10.75 1.75 5.96
C ASP A 162 12.24 1.63 6.28
N VAL A 163 12.89 2.77 6.51
CA VAL A 163 14.31 2.86 6.89
C VAL A 163 14.57 2.52 8.36
N THR A 164 13.52 2.35 9.17
CA THR A 164 13.60 1.97 10.59
C THR A 164 13.40 0.48 10.83
N ALA A 165 12.79 -0.23 9.88
CA ALA A 165 12.77 -1.69 9.83
C ALA A 165 14.22 -2.21 9.71
N ALA A 166 14.79 -2.65 10.84
CA ALA A 166 16.16 -3.13 10.87
C ALA A 166 16.35 -4.25 9.83
N PRO A 167 17.47 -4.28 9.07
CA PRO A 167 17.74 -5.43 8.22
C PRO A 167 17.80 -6.67 9.10
N ALA A 168 17.04 -7.71 8.73
CA ALA A 168 17.04 -9.00 9.42
C ALA A 168 18.49 -9.38 9.77
N SER A 169 18.80 -9.40 11.07
CA SER A 169 20.17 -9.67 11.51
C SER A 169 20.59 -11.03 10.96
N PRO A 170 21.77 -11.14 10.32
CA PRO A 170 22.26 -12.44 9.91
C PRO A 170 22.37 -13.29 11.18
N GLY A 171 21.68 -14.43 11.18
CA GLY A 171 21.62 -15.31 12.33
C GLY A 171 23.02 -15.64 12.89
N PRO A 172 23.13 -16.02 14.17
CA PRO A 172 24.42 -16.13 14.84
C PRO A 172 25.34 -17.09 14.07
N LEU A 173 26.53 -16.63 13.72
CA LEU A 173 27.57 -17.51 13.18
C LEU A 173 27.82 -18.64 14.18
N PRO A 174 27.92 -19.90 13.73
CA PRO A 174 28.16 -21.02 14.62
C PRO A 174 29.47 -20.81 15.38
N HIS A 175 29.39 -20.76 16.71
CA HIS A 175 30.57 -20.71 17.56
C HIS A 175 31.41 -21.99 17.36
N PRO A 176 32.74 -21.87 17.13
CA PRO A 176 33.60 -23.04 17.21
C PRO A 176 33.62 -23.51 18.67
N GLY A 177 33.21 -24.76 18.89
CA GLY A 177 33.27 -25.44 20.17
C GLY A 177 34.71 -25.64 20.68
N PRO A 178 34.84 -26.17 21.92
CA PRO A 178 35.92 -25.88 22.86
C PRO A 178 37.32 -26.31 22.43
#